data_AF-A0A382PF87-F1
#
_entry.id   AF-A0A382PF87-F1
#
_cell.length_a   1.000
_cell.length_b   1.000
_cell.length_c   1.000
_cell.angle_alpha   90.00
_cell.angle_beta   90.00
_cell.angle_gamma   90.00
#
_symmetry.space_group_name_H-M   'P 1'
#
loop_
_entity.id
_entity.type
_entity.pdbx_description
1 polymer ?
#
loop_
_entity_poly.entity_id
_entity_poly.type
_entity_poly.pdbx_seq_one_letter_code
_entity_poly.pdbx_strand_id
1 'polypeptide(L)'
;MLSFRIHGMESLQGPYSSWFDKSNLVRGKTAGWSKDEFLKAGFRMVPNSPVRKGSFIGKNVVLMPCFVNIGAYIDEGTMMDTFSRAGSCCQIGKNCHISAGSGIGGVLEPAQAL
;
A
#
# COMPACT_ATOMS: atom_id res chain seq x y z
N MET A 1 -12.24 9.52 -1.93
CA MET A 1 -12.44 10.51 -3.01
C MET A 1 -12.08 11.94 -2.64
N LEU A 2 -12.52 12.48 -1.49
CA LEU A 2 -12.19 13.85 -1.08
C LEU A 2 -10.67 14.11 -1.00
N SER A 3 -9.89 13.14 -0.51
CA SER A 3 -8.42 13.23 -0.44
C SER A 3 -7.79 13.60 -1.79
N PHE A 4 -8.26 13.01 -2.89
CA PHE A 4 -7.75 13.33 -4.23
C PHE A 4 -8.07 14.75 -4.67
N ARG A 5 -9.11 15.38 -4.13
CA ARG A 5 -9.52 16.76 -4.48
C ARG A 5 -8.75 17.79 -3.66
N ILE A 6 -8.55 17.54 -2.37
CA ILE A 6 -7.94 18.50 -1.44
C ILE A 6 -6.42 18.51 -1.49
N HIS A 7 -5.80 17.43 -1.98
CA HIS A 7 -4.35 17.36 -2.14
C HIS A 7 -3.94 17.72 -3.58
N GLY A 8 -3.04 18.71 -3.68
CA GLY A 8 -2.36 19.05 -4.92
C GLY A 8 -1.34 17.99 -5.33
N MET A 9 -0.69 18.22 -6.47
CA MET A 9 0.42 17.39 -6.94
C MET A 9 1.73 17.86 -6.31
N GLU A 10 2.64 16.93 -6.04
CA GLU A 10 3.97 17.21 -5.51
C GLU A 10 5.00 16.31 -6.20
N SER A 11 6.19 16.84 -6.41
CA SER A 11 7.32 16.06 -6.92
C SER A 11 8.06 15.38 -5.77
N LEU A 12 8.33 14.08 -5.89
CA LEU A 12 9.22 13.33 -5.02
C LEU A 12 10.46 12.93 -5.81
N GLN A 13 11.62 13.44 -5.38
CA GLN A 13 12.90 13.05 -5.97
C GLN A 13 13.46 11.83 -5.22
N GLY A 14 13.80 10.78 -5.96
CA GLY A 14 14.54 9.64 -5.47
C GLY A 14 15.97 9.59 -6.03
N PRO A 15 16.76 8.58 -5.62
CA PRO A 15 18.15 8.45 -6.03
C PRO A 15 18.34 8.17 -7.53
N TYR A 16 17.32 7.61 -8.21
CA TYR A 16 17.40 7.21 -9.63
C TYR A 16 16.16 7.62 -10.46
N SER A 17 15.19 8.31 -9.86
CA SER A 17 13.94 8.70 -10.52
C SER A 17 13.28 9.88 -9.83
N SER A 18 12.32 10.49 -10.49
CA SER A 18 11.42 11.51 -9.96
C SER A 18 9.98 11.09 -10.19
N TRP A 19 9.11 11.26 -9.19
CA TRP A 19 7.67 11.01 -9.31
C TRP A 19 6.89 12.29 -9.11
N PHE A 20 5.76 12.43 -9.81
CA PHE A 20 4.83 13.55 -9.65
C PHE A 20 3.43 12.96 -9.42
N ASP A 21 2.98 12.96 -8.18
CA ASP A 21 1.69 12.40 -7.77
C ASP A 21 1.09 13.26 -6.65
N LYS A 22 -0.12 12.93 -6.19
CA LYS A 22 -0.80 13.60 -5.08
C LYS A 22 0.10 13.63 -3.84
N SER A 23 0.21 14.79 -3.21
CA SER A 23 1.15 15.03 -2.09
C SER A 23 0.97 14.06 -0.92
N ASN A 24 -0.27 13.61 -0.67
CA ASN A 24 -0.57 12.63 0.37
C ASN A 24 -0.28 11.17 -0.02
N LEU A 25 -0.07 10.87 -1.30
CA LEU A 25 0.17 9.52 -1.83
C LEU A 25 1.62 9.29 -2.22
N VAL A 26 2.27 10.29 -2.82
CA VAL A 26 3.58 10.16 -3.46
C VAL A 26 4.67 9.71 -2.48
N ARG A 27 4.60 10.15 -1.22
CA ARG A 27 5.55 9.78 -0.17
C ARG A 27 5.35 8.33 0.33
N GLY A 28 4.15 7.78 0.21
CA GLY A 28 3.79 6.46 0.73
C GLY A 28 3.38 6.43 2.21
N LYS A 29 2.99 5.25 2.69
CA LYS A 29 2.43 5.00 4.04
C LYS A 29 3.46 5.17 5.16
N THR A 30 4.69 4.73 4.92
CA THR A 30 5.75 4.63 5.93
C THR A 30 6.78 5.75 5.83
N ALA A 31 6.51 6.79 5.03
CA ALA A 31 7.39 7.95 4.95
C ALA A 31 7.51 8.63 6.32
N GLY A 32 8.76 8.78 6.78
CA GLY A 32 9.08 9.39 8.07
C GLY A 32 8.88 8.48 9.29
N TRP A 33 8.56 7.19 9.10
CA TRP A 33 8.42 6.26 10.22
C TRP A 33 9.74 6.02 10.93
N SER A 34 9.67 6.05 12.26
CA SER A 34 10.70 5.64 13.20
C SER A 34 10.73 4.12 13.41
N LYS A 35 11.79 3.62 14.05
CA LYS A 35 11.92 2.20 14.45
C LYS A 35 10.71 1.72 15.25
N ASP A 36 10.23 2.53 16.20
CA ASP A 36 9.13 2.15 17.08
C ASP A 36 7.80 2.02 16.34
N GLU A 37 7.58 2.84 15.30
CA GLU A 37 6.41 2.72 14.43
C GLU A 37 6.43 1.42 13.63
N PHE A 38 7.59 1.03 13.08
CA PHE A 38 7.75 -0.26 12.41
C PHE A 38 7.52 -1.43 13.38
N LEU A 39 8.11 -1.39 14.57
CA LEU A 39 7.93 -2.44 15.59
C LEU A 39 6.47 -2.56 16.04
N LYS A 40 5.80 -1.42 16.25
CA LYS A 40 4.38 -1.38 16.62
C LYS A 40 3.47 -1.93 15.52
N ALA A 41 3.77 -1.62 14.26
CA ALA A 41 3.00 -2.10 13.12
C ALA A 41 3.18 -3.61 12.89
N GLY A 42 4.39 -4.12 13.10
CA GLY A 42 4.66 -5.57 13.15
C GLY A 42 4.55 -6.30 11.82
N PHE A 43 4.55 -5.59 10.68
CA PHE A 43 4.67 -6.20 9.35
C PHE A 43 6.08 -6.03 8.79
N ARG A 44 6.46 -6.93 7.89
CA ARG A 44 7.71 -6.84 7.15
C ARG A 44 7.45 -6.23 5.78
N MET A 45 8.19 -5.19 5.43
CA MET A 45 8.15 -4.56 4.11
C MET A 45 9.54 -4.57 3.49
N VAL A 46 9.68 -5.32 2.41
CA VAL A 46 10.92 -5.40 1.65
C VAL A 46 11.11 -4.10 0.84
N PRO A 47 12.36 -3.65 0.58
CA PRO A 47 12.59 -2.49 -0.26
C PRO A 47 11.87 -2.58 -1.60
N ASN A 48 11.50 -1.42 -2.16
CA ASN A 48 10.78 -1.29 -3.44
C ASN A 48 9.35 -1.85 -3.44
N SER A 49 8.65 -1.79 -2.30
CA SER A 49 7.20 -2.09 -2.20
C SER A 49 6.40 -0.80 -1.99
N PRO A 50 5.91 -0.09 -3.03
CA PRO A 50 5.14 1.12 -2.83
C PRO A 50 3.81 0.81 -2.13
N VAL A 51 3.64 1.36 -0.93
CA VAL A 51 2.40 1.26 -0.14
C VAL A 51 1.83 2.67 0.02
N ARG A 52 0.64 2.92 -0.50
CA ARG A 52 0.01 4.24 -0.43
C ARG A 52 -0.58 4.52 0.96
N LYS A 53 -0.51 5.79 1.40
CA LYS A 53 -1.17 6.23 2.63
C LYS A 53 -2.68 5.99 2.51
N GLY A 54 -3.28 5.50 3.60
CA GLY A 54 -4.70 5.13 3.64
C GLY A 54 -4.99 3.64 3.37
N SER A 55 -3.97 2.79 3.24
CA SER A 55 -4.12 1.33 3.35
C SER A 55 -3.86 0.83 4.76
N PHE A 56 -4.41 -0.34 5.09
CA PHE A 56 -4.13 -1.08 6.32
C PHE A 56 -3.31 -2.34 6.02
N ILE A 57 -2.30 -2.56 6.85
CA ILE A 57 -1.43 -3.74 6.81
C ILE A 57 -1.41 -4.34 8.21
N GLY A 58 -1.88 -5.57 8.35
CA GLY A 58 -1.97 -6.30 9.61
C GLY A 58 -0.60 -6.75 10.13
N LYS A 59 -0.57 -7.18 11.40
CA LYS A 59 0.64 -7.76 12.00
C LYS A 59 1.07 -9.02 11.25
N ASN A 60 2.36 -9.35 11.29
CA ASN A 60 2.92 -10.54 10.67
C ASN A 60 2.75 -10.62 9.14
N VAL A 61 2.23 -9.58 8.49
CA VAL A 61 2.16 -9.51 7.02
C VAL A 61 3.57 -9.38 6.45
N VAL A 62 3.82 -10.04 5.32
CA VAL A 62 5.06 -9.91 4.56
C VAL A 62 4.74 -9.30 3.19
N LEU A 63 5.28 -8.11 2.95
CA LEU A 63 5.24 -7.43 1.66
C LEU A 63 6.60 -7.63 0.96
N MET A 64 6.65 -8.57 0.02
CA MET A 64 7.71 -8.63 -0.98
C MET A 64 7.59 -7.43 -1.93
N PRO A 65 8.50 -7.21 -2.91
CA PRO A 65 8.35 -6.11 -3.87
C PRO A 65 7.00 -6.16 -4.59
N CYS A 66 6.03 -5.39 -4.12
CA CYS A 66 4.62 -5.45 -4.49
C CYS A 66 4.00 -4.05 -4.44
N PHE A 67 2.78 -3.89 -4.93
CA PHE A 67 2.05 -2.62 -4.85
C PHE A 67 0.81 -2.74 -3.97
N VAL A 68 0.64 -1.81 -3.02
CA VAL A 68 -0.56 -1.71 -2.20
C VAL A 68 -1.18 -0.33 -2.34
N ASN A 69 -2.38 -0.29 -2.90
CA ASN A 69 -3.09 0.95 -3.18
C ASN A 69 -3.88 1.47 -1.97
N ILE A 70 -4.35 2.72 -2.06
CA ILE A 70 -5.15 3.36 -1.01
C ILE A 70 -6.44 2.59 -0.73
N GLY A 71 -6.84 2.51 0.54
CA GLY A 71 -8.06 1.83 0.99
C GLY A 71 -7.94 0.31 1.08
N ALA A 72 -6.88 -0.30 0.55
CA ALA A 72 -6.66 -1.73 0.68
C ALA A 72 -6.55 -2.13 2.17
N TYR A 73 -7.14 -3.27 2.52
CA TYR A 73 -7.03 -3.89 3.83
C TYR A 73 -6.38 -5.26 3.67
N ILE A 74 -5.22 -5.44 4.29
CA ILE A 74 -4.48 -6.71 4.27
C ILE A 74 -4.39 -7.19 5.72
N ASP A 75 -5.12 -8.25 6.04
CA ASP A 75 -5.19 -8.75 7.41
C ASP A 75 -3.99 -9.61 7.81
N GLU A 76 -3.90 -9.95 9.10
CA GLU A 76 -2.77 -10.60 9.75
C GLU A 76 -2.29 -11.88 9.07
N GLY A 77 -0.96 -12.07 9.07
CA GLY A 77 -0.31 -13.31 8.61
C GLY A 77 -0.32 -13.51 7.10
N THR A 78 -0.80 -12.53 6.32
CA THR A 78 -0.85 -12.62 4.86
C THR A 78 0.51 -12.35 4.21
N MET A 79 0.81 -13.10 3.14
CA MET A 79 1.98 -12.91 2.30
C MET A 79 1.59 -12.30 0.94
N MET A 80 2.21 -11.17 0.60
CA MET A 80 2.15 -10.55 -0.72
C MET A 80 3.47 -10.79 -1.42
N ASP A 81 3.50 -11.67 -2.43
CA ASP A 81 4.72 -12.04 -3.15
C ASP A 81 5.15 -11.00 -4.17
N THR A 82 6.35 -11.21 -4.72
CA THR A 82 6.97 -10.33 -5.71
C THR A 82 6.05 -10.09 -6.90
N PHE A 83 5.90 -8.83 -7.30
CA PHE A 83 5.02 -8.33 -8.35
C PHE A 83 3.52 -8.55 -8.13
N SER A 84 3.10 -8.98 -6.93
CA SER A 84 1.67 -8.97 -6.59
C SER A 84 1.14 -7.55 -6.42
N ARG A 85 -0.17 -7.38 -6.57
CA ARG A 85 -0.85 -6.08 -6.45
C ARG A 85 -2.14 -6.18 -5.65
N ALA A 86 -2.28 -5.30 -4.66
CA ALA A 86 -3.52 -5.04 -3.93
C ALA A 86 -4.13 -3.73 -4.44
N GLY A 87 -5.23 -3.84 -5.19
CA GLY A 87 -5.98 -2.71 -5.73
C GLY A 87 -6.62 -1.81 -4.68
N SER A 88 -7.18 -0.67 -5.09
CA SER A 88 -7.85 0.24 -4.16
C SER A 88 -9.05 -0.42 -3.50
N CYS A 89 -9.18 -0.25 -2.19
CA CYS A 89 -10.26 -0.81 -1.36
C CYS A 89 -10.40 -2.34 -1.36
N CYS A 90 -9.45 -3.10 -1.90
CA CYS A 90 -9.52 -4.55 -1.84
C CYS A 90 -9.40 -5.06 -0.39
N GLN A 91 -10.06 -6.17 -0.10
CA GLN A 91 -10.04 -6.82 1.20
C GLN A 91 -9.33 -8.17 1.07
N ILE A 92 -8.18 -8.30 1.73
CA ILE A 92 -7.41 -9.55 1.80
C ILE A 92 -7.50 -10.03 3.24
N GLY A 93 -8.05 -11.22 3.43
CA GLY A 93 -8.25 -11.83 4.74
C GLY A 93 -6.95 -12.24 5.42
N LYS A 94 -7.09 -12.96 6.53
CA LYS A 94 -5.97 -13.47 7.32
C LYS A 94 -5.32 -14.66 6.64
N ASN A 95 -4.01 -14.81 6.83
CA ASN A 95 -3.24 -15.98 6.38
C ASN A 95 -3.42 -16.31 4.89
N CYS A 96 -3.68 -15.30 4.06
CA CYS A 96 -3.72 -15.47 2.62
C CYS A 96 -2.31 -15.52 2.06
N HIS A 97 -2.12 -16.29 0.99
CA HIS A 97 -0.89 -16.25 0.21
C HIS A 97 -1.23 -15.74 -1.18
N ILE A 98 -0.82 -14.50 -1.46
CA ILE A 98 -0.98 -13.87 -2.75
C ILE A 98 0.30 -14.07 -3.54
N SER A 99 0.31 -15.11 -4.35
CA SER A 99 1.47 -15.58 -5.12
C SER A 99 2.00 -14.52 -6.10
N ALA A 100 3.24 -14.71 -6.52
CA ALA A 100 3.95 -13.78 -7.39
C ALA A 100 3.15 -13.40 -8.65
N GLY A 101 3.17 -12.11 -8.99
CA GLY A 101 2.45 -11.57 -10.15
C GLY A 101 0.92 -11.51 -10.02
N SER A 102 0.33 -12.05 -8.95
CA SER A 102 -1.12 -12.06 -8.77
C SER A 102 -1.67 -10.65 -8.57
N GLY A 103 -2.79 -10.35 -9.22
CA GLY A 103 -3.45 -9.05 -9.14
C GLY A 103 -4.82 -9.17 -8.49
N ILE A 104 -5.02 -8.48 -7.37
CA ILE A 104 -6.33 -8.29 -6.78
C ILE A 104 -6.84 -6.92 -7.24
N GLY A 105 -7.94 -6.94 -7.98
CA GLY A 105 -8.56 -5.74 -8.53
C GLY A 105 -8.96 -4.74 -7.45
N GLY A 106 -8.95 -3.46 -7.81
CA GLY A 106 -9.41 -2.39 -6.94
C GLY A 106 -10.75 -1.85 -7.43
N VAL A 107 -11.61 -1.48 -6.49
CA VAL A 107 -12.87 -0.81 -6.77
C VAL A 107 -12.92 0.42 -5.88
N LEU A 108 -12.83 1.61 -6.46
CA LEU A 108 -12.99 2.87 -5.72
C LEU A 108 -14.30 3.56 -6.10
N GLU A 109 -14.70 3.36 -7.35
CA GLU A 109 -15.96 3.80 -7.92
C GLU A 109 -16.52 2.65 -8.79
N PRO A 110 -17.86 2.51 -8.88
CA PRO A 110 -18.89 3.35 -8.24
C PRO A 110 -18.98 3.12 -6.72
N ALA A 111 -19.43 4.11 -5.96
CA ALA A 111 -19.48 4.03 -4.50
C ALA A 111 -20.34 2.88 -3.97
N GLN A 112 -21.30 2.42 -4.79
CA GLN A 112 -22.24 1.35 -4.52
C GLN A 112 -21.64 -0.05 -4.71
N ALA A 113 -20.45 -0.16 -5.30
CA ALA A 113 -19.74 -1.41 -5.50
C ALA A 113 -18.74 -1.75 -4.37
N LEU A 114 -18.61 -0.85 -3.39
CA LEU A 114 -17.86 -1.03 -2.15
C LEU A 114 -18.76 -1.59 -1.06
#